data_AF-A0A3N0ZNA9-F1
#
_entry.id   AF-A0A3N0ZNA9-F1
#
_cell.length_a   1.000
_cell.length_b   1.000
_cell.length_c   1.000
_cell.angle_alpha   90.00
_cell.angle_beta   90.00
_cell.angle_gamma   90.00
#
_symmetry.space_group_name_H-M   'P 1'
#
loop_
_entity.id
_entity.type
_entity.pdbx_description
1 polymer ?
#
loop_
_entity_poly.entity_id
_entity_poly.type
_entity_poly.pdbx_seq_one_letter_code
_entity_poly.pdbx_strand_id
1 'polypeptide(L)' 'MILGIDLAGKENNPTGLCLLESAKAKLKIVYPDEEILEEIKQNSPELIAIDAPLSFDNRL' A
#
# COMPACT_ATOMS: atom_id res chain seq x y z
N MET A 1 2.93 -13.27 6.37
CA MET A 1 3.46 -12.18 5.52
C MET A 1 2.74 -10.87 5.84
N ILE A 2 3.49 -9.77 5.87
CA ILE A 2 3.00 -8.41 6.15
C ILE A 2 3.08 -7.58 4.87
N LEU A 3 2.07 -6.76 4.59
CA LEU A 3 2.09 -5.78 3.51
C LEU A 3 2.21 -4.37 4.09
N GLY A 4 3.28 -3.65 3.74
CA GLY A 4 3.40 -2.21 3.96
C GLY A 4 2.91 -1.44 2.73
N ILE A 5 2.18 -0.36 2.95
CA ILE A 5 1.64 0.54 1.92
C ILE A 5 2.07 1.97 2.25
N ASP A 6 2.85 2.61 1.38
CA ASP A 6 3.09 4.05 1.37
C ASP A 6 2.10 4.67 0.39
N LEU A 7 0.97 5.16 0.91
CA LEU A 7 -0.20 5.48 0.11
C LEU A 7 -0.09 6.87 -0.50
N ALA A 8 -0.20 6.93 -1.83
CA ALA A 8 -0.26 8.20 -2.52
C ALA A 8 -1.64 8.88 -2.37
N GLY A 9 -1.66 10.20 -2.18
CA GLY A 9 -2.92 10.96 -2.05
C GLY A 9 -3.72 11.17 -3.35
N LYS A 10 -3.26 10.65 -4.49
CA LYS A 10 -3.92 10.72 -5.81
C LYS A 10 -3.59 9.46 -6.61
N GLU A 11 -4.56 8.89 -7.32
CA GLU A 11 -4.39 7.67 -8.14
C GLU A 11 -3.29 7.75 -9.20
N ASN A 12 -3.05 8.95 -9.77
CA ASN A 12 -2.01 9.14 -10.78
C ASN A 12 -0.59 9.17 -10.21
N ASN A 13 -0.45 9.23 -8.88
CA ASN A 13 0.83 9.18 -8.20
C ASN A 13 1.16 7.73 -7.80
N PRO A 14 2.44 7.35 -7.82
CA PRO A 14 2.83 6.00 -7.46
C PRO A 14 2.61 5.71 -5.97
N THR A 15 1.89 4.64 -5.66
CA THR A 15 1.81 4.04 -4.32
C THR A 15 2.88 2.96 -4.18
N GLY A 16 3.63 3.02 -3.08
CA GLY A 16 4.67 2.04 -2.78
C GLY A 16 4.14 0.86 -1.98
N LEU A 17 4.43 -0.37 -2.42
CA LEU A 17 4.10 -1.59 -1.70
C LEU A 17 5.37 -2.33 -1.27
N CYS A 18 5.36 -2.86 -0.04
CA CYS A 18 6.39 -3.74 0.50
C CYS A 18 5.76 -5.01 1.05
N LEU A 19 5.94 -6.14 0.37
CA LEU A 19 5.60 -7.46 0.89
C LEU A 19 6.80 -7.99 1.68
N LEU A 20 6.63 -8.07 3.00
CA LEU A 20 7.63 -8.59 3.91
C LEU A 20 7.24 -10.00 4.37
N GLU A 21 8.09 -10.96 4.04
CA GLU A 21 7.96 -12.33 4.49
C GLU A 21 9.28 -12.81 5.08
N SER A 22 9.25 -13.18 6.37
CA SER A 22 10.44 -13.46 7.17
C SER A 22 11.45 -12.28 7.11
N ALA A 23 12.56 -12.44 6.40
CA ALA A 23 13.60 -11.41 6.22
C ALA A 23 13.78 -11.00 4.75
N LYS A 24 12.77 -11.23 3.90
CA LYS A 24 12.80 -10.87 2.48
C LYS A 24 11.71 -9.85 2.17
N ALA A 25 12.12 -8.75 1.56
CA ALA A 25 11.21 -7.72 1.06
C ALA A 25 11.08 -7.85 -0.47
N LYS A 26 9.84 -7.83 -0.95
CA LYS A 26 9.51 -7.60 -2.36
C LYS A 26 8.82 -6.26 -2.47
N LEU A 27 9.31 -5.42 -3.39
CA LEU A 27 8.80 -4.08 -3.59
C LEU A 27 8.03 -4.01 -4.90
N LYS A 28 6.93 -3.26 -4.91
CA LYS A 28 6.13 -3.01 -6.11
C LYS A 28 5.60 -1.57 -6.08
N ILE A 29 5.46 -0.97 -7.25
CA ILE A 29 4.72 0.28 -7.43
C ILE A 29 3.38 -0.06 -8.10
N VAL A 30 2.31 0.53 -7.58
CA VAL A 30 0.95 0.46 -8.13
C VAL A 30 0.37 1.87 -8.19
N TYR A 31 -0.71 2.05 -8.95
CA TYR A 31 -1.33 3.36 -9.16
C TYR A 31 -2.76 3.41 -8.60
N PRO A 32 -3.80 2.97 -9.32
CA PRO A 32 -5.16 3.08 -8.84
C PRO A 32 -5.43 2.09 -7.71
N ASP A 33 -6.47 2.38 -6.93
CA ASP A 33 -6.85 1.58 -5.76
C ASP A 33 -7.14 0.11 -6.14
N GLU A 34 -7.63 -0.14 -7.36
CA GLU A 34 -7.87 -1.50 -7.86
C GLU A 34 -6.59 -2.34 -7.88
N GLU A 35 -5.45 -1.77 -8.26
CA GLU A 35 -4.17 -2.49 -8.26
C GLU A 35 -3.70 -2.82 -6.83
N ILE A 36 -3.93 -1.91 -5.88
CA ILE A 36 -3.66 -2.15 -4.46
C ILE A 36 -4.52 -3.33 -3.96
N LEU A 37 -5.82 -3.31 -4.27
CA LEU A 37 -6.77 -4.34 -3.87
C LEU A 37 -6.46 -5.70 -4.53
N GLU A 38 -6.00 -5.71 -5.77
CA GLU A 38 -5.54 -6.92 -6.45
C GLU A 38 -4.32 -7.53 -5.75
N GLU A 39 -3.32 -6.70 -5.38
CA GLU A 39 -2.15 -7.17 -4.63
C GLU A 39 -2.53 -7.74 -3.26
N ILE A 40 -3.47 -7.10 -2.55
CA ILE A 40 -3.98 -7.61 -1.27
C ILE A 40 -4.65 -8.98 -1.47
N LYS A 41 -5.52 -9.13 -2.49
CA LYS A 41 -6.22 -10.40 -2.75
C LYS A 41 -5.27 -11.52 -3.16
N GLN A 42 -4.33 -11.22 -4.06
CA GLN A 42 -3.38 -12.21 -4.59
C GLN A 42 -2.43 -12.74 -3.53
N ASN A 43 -2.01 -11.88 -2.61
CA ASN A 43 -1.01 -12.24 -1.62
C ASN A 43 -1.64 -12.62 -0.26
N SER A 44 -2.86 -12.17 0.05
CA SER A 44 -3.57 -12.47 1.31
C SER A 44 -2.71 -12.22 2.57
N PRO A 45 -2.20 -10.99 2.77
CA PRO A 45 -1.37 -10.66 3.92
C PRO A 45 -2.13 -10.80 5.25
N GLU A 46 -1.42 -11.19 6.30
CA GLU A 46 -1.98 -11.32 7.67
C GLU A 46 -2.15 -9.96 8.35
N LEU A 47 -1.36 -8.98 7.93
CA LEU A 47 -1.35 -7.62 8.45
C LEU A 47 -1.05 -6.65 7.31
N ILE A 48 -1.79 -5.55 7.28
CA ILE A 48 -1.55 -4.43 6.36
C ILE A 48 -1.20 -3.20 7.21
N ALA A 49 -0.02 -2.63 7.01
CA ALA A 49 0.40 -1.37 7.59
C ALA A 49 0.31 -0.27 6.52
N ILE A 50 -0.42 0.81 6.80
CA ILE A 50 -0.66 1.91 5.86
C ILE A 50 -0.01 3.17 6.42
N ASP A 51 0.94 3.72 5.67
CA ASP A 51 1.46 5.07 5.86
C ASP A 51 0.61 6.03 5.02
N ALA A 52 -0.27 6.76 5.69
CA ALA A 52 -1.08 7.81 5.12
C ALA A 52 -1.43 8.82 6.22
N PRO A 53 -1.58 10.11 5.89
CA PRO A 53 -2.23 11.04 6.81
C PRO A 53 -3.70 10.64 6.94
N LEU A 54 -4.03 9.85 7.97
CA LEU A 54 -5.41 9.51 8.32
C LEU A 54 -6.17 10.72 8.91
N SER A 55 -5.44 11.81 9.19
CA SER A 55 -6.01 13.09 9.60
C SER A 55 -6.42 13.88 8.36
N PHE A 56 -7.73 13.99 8.16
CA PHE A 56 -8.35 14.98 7.27
C PHE A 56 -8.01 16.37 7.81
N ASP A 57 -6.97 17.00 7.26
CA ASP A 57 -6.82 18.43 7.41
C ASP A 57 -7.64 19.06 6.30
N ASN A 58 -8.60 19.91 6.67
CA ASN A 58 -9.59 20.51 5.80
C ASN A 58 -8.92 21.56 4.89
N ARG A 59 -8.00 21.11 4.02
CA ARG A 59 -7.24 21.95 3.11
C ARG A 59 -8.15 22.32 1.93
N LEU A 60 -8.94 23.36 2.20
CA LEU A 60 -9.54 24.27 1.22
C LEU A 60 -8.48 24.77 0.23
#